data_AF-A0A5E4J9C6-F1
#
_entry.id   AF-A0A5E4J9C6-F1
#
_cell.length_a   1.000
_cell.length_b   1.000
_cell.length_c   1.000
_cell.angle_alpha   90.00
_cell.angle_beta   90.00
_cell.angle_gamma   90.00
#
_symmetry.space_group_name_H-M   'P 1'
#
loop_
_entity.id
_entity.type
_entity.pdbx_description
1 polymer ?
#
loop_
_entity_poly.entity_id
_entity_poly.type
_entity_poly.pdbx_seq_one_letter_code
_entity_poly.pdbx_strand_id
1 'polypeptide(L)'
;MQSRTPKANDTNEQNEKTRKFRLAAVLISIFAFASVSFADTSTSSSKLTQTLCQIYKDLNSIIPIVAFVLFILSGVSYAGGQFFGAETRARAITWSMSMLTGAVIGLLITQFASLIITNLIGSASSISTLCPL
;
A
#
# COMPACT_ATOMS: atom_id res chain seq x y z
N MET A 1 -58.67 -11.36 3.60
CA MET A 1 -57.89 -11.89 2.47
C MET A 1 -56.54 -11.19 2.48
N GLN A 2 -55.50 -11.92 2.87
CA GLN A 2 -54.18 -11.40 3.23
C GLN A 2 -53.18 -11.95 2.22
N SER A 3 -52.69 -11.12 1.29
CA SER A 3 -51.56 -11.50 0.43
C SER A 3 -50.28 -10.89 1.00
N ARG A 4 -49.54 -11.71 1.76
CA ARG A 4 -48.15 -11.43 2.11
C ARG A 4 -47.30 -11.61 0.84
N THR A 5 -46.49 -10.62 0.50
CA THR A 5 -45.40 -10.77 -0.48
C THR A 5 -44.04 -10.78 0.24
N PRO A 6 -43.48 -11.95 0.58
CA PRO A 6 -42.10 -12.06 1.03
C PRO A 6 -41.26 -12.64 -0.12
N LYS A 7 -40.56 -11.78 -0.88
CA LYS A 7 -39.54 -12.28 -1.85
C LYS A 7 -38.33 -11.36 -2.04
N ALA A 8 -38.24 -10.25 -1.31
CA ALA A 8 -37.15 -9.29 -1.46
C ALA A 8 -36.02 -9.47 -0.43
N ASN A 9 -36.23 -10.21 0.65
CA ASN A 9 -35.28 -10.28 1.77
C ASN A 9 -34.12 -11.26 1.52
N ASP A 10 -34.39 -12.42 0.92
CA ASP A 10 -33.41 -13.51 0.80
C ASP A 10 -32.28 -13.23 -0.22
N THR A 11 -32.53 -12.39 -1.22
CA THR A 11 -31.55 -12.07 -2.27
C THR A 11 -30.46 -11.11 -1.78
N ASN A 12 -30.74 -10.30 -0.75
CA ASN A 12 -29.80 -9.33 -0.21
C ASN A 12 -28.77 -10.00 0.70
N GLU A 13 -29.21 -10.98 1.50
CA GLU A 13 -28.35 -11.72 2.43
C GLU A 13 -27.31 -12.60 1.69
N GLN A 14 -27.68 -13.17 0.54
CA GLN A 14 -26.78 -14.00 -0.28
C GLN A 14 -25.66 -13.19 -0.97
N ASN A 15 -25.96 -11.99 -1.43
CA ASN A 15 -24.97 -11.09 -2.06
C ASN A 15 -23.98 -10.52 -1.02
N GLU A 16 -24.41 -10.36 0.23
CA GLU A 16 -23.55 -9.92 1.32
C GLU A 16 -22.50 -10.98 1.68
N LYS A 17 -22.90 -12.26 1.78
CA LYS A 17 -21.97 -13.37 2.04
C LYS A 17 -20.92 -13.51 0.95
N THR A 18 -21.31 -13.42 -0.32
CA THR A 18 -20.36 -13.52 -1.46
C THR A 18 -19.42 -12.32 -1.54
N ARG A 19 -19.87 -11.11 -1.19
CA ARG A 19 -18.99 -9.93 -1.08
C ARG A 19 -17.95 -10.07 0.03
N LYS A 20 -18.36 -10.52 1.21
CA LYS A 20 -17.45 -10.75 2.35
C LYS A 20 -16.40 -11.82 2.02
N PHE A 21 -16.80 -12.90 1.37
CA PHE A 21 -15.89 -13.95 0.93
C PHE A 21 -14.88 -13.46 -0.13
N ARG A 22 -15.34 -12.66 -1.12
CA ARG A 22 -14.47 -12.08 -2.14
C ARG A 22 -13.47 -11.07 -1.55
N LEU A 23 -13.90 -10.23 -0.61
CA LEU A 23 -13.02 -9.29 0.08
C LEU A 23 -11.96 -10.01 0.93
N ALA A 24 -12.36 -11.05 1.67
CA ALA A 24 -11.43 -11.86 2.45
C ALA A 24 -10.36 -12.54 1.55
N ALA A 25 -10.78 -13.09 0.40
CA ALA A 25 -9.86 -13.72 -0.54
C ALA A 25 -8.84 -12.73 -1.13
N VAL A 26 -9.25 -11.49 -1.44
CA VAL A 26 -8.34 -10.44 -1.94
C VAL A 26 -7.36 -10.00 -0.86
N LEU A 27 -7.83 -9.82 0.39
CA LEU A 27 -6.95 -9.45 1.51
C LEU A 27 -5.91 -10.54 1.80
N ILE A 28 -6.30 -11.81 1.75
CA ILE A 28 -5.38 -12.94 1.94
C ILE A 28 -4.38 -13.03 0.79
N SER A 29 -4.80 -12.77 -0.45
CA SER A 29 -3.90 -12.72 -1.62
C SER A 29 -2.83 -11.63 -1.48
N ILE A 30 -3.22 -10.42 -1.07
CA ILE A 30 -2.28 -9.31 -0.83
C ILE A 30 -1.31 -9.65 0.30
N PHE A 31 -1.82 -10.26 1.39
CA PHE A 31 -0.99 -10.66 2.53
C PHE A 31 0.00 -11.78 2.18
N ALA A 32 -0.43 -12.77 1.40
CA ALA A 32 0.43 -13.85 0.91
C ALA A 32 1.53 -13.32 -0.01
N PHE A 33 1.20 -12.37 -0.91
CA PHE A 33 2.19 -11.73 -1.78
C PHE A 33 3.19 -10.89 -1.00
N ALA A 34 2.73 -10.17 0.03
CA ALA A 34 3.62 -9.43 0.93
C ALA A 34 4.57 -10.35 1.69
N SER A 35 4.12 -11.55 2.07
CA SER A 35 4.91 -12.50 2.88
C SER A 35 6.06 -13.15 2.11
N VAL A 36 5.91 -13.37 0.80
CA VAL A 36 6.94 -13.98 -0.05
C VAL A 36 8.20 -13.10 -0.15
N SER A 37 8.05 -11.78 -0.04
CA SER A 37 9.18 -10.83 -0.09
C SER A 37 10.10 -10.89 1.14
N PHE A 38 9.69 -11.52 2.25
CA PHE A 38 10.45 -11.55 3.49
C PHE A 38 11.09 -12.93 3.80
N ALA A 39 10.92 -13.92 2.93
CA ALA A 39 11.49 -15.25 3.11
C ALA A 39 12.98 -15.28 2.67
N ASP A 40 13.87 -14.61 3.41
CA ASP A 40 15.31 -14.76 3.25
C ASP A 40 15.85 -15.67 4.37
N THR A 41 16.37 -16.84 3.99
CA THR A 41 16.82 -17.90 4.90
C THR A 41 18.34 -18.03 4.83
N SER A 42 19.12 -17.22 5.56
CA SER A 42 20.49 -17.60 5.97
C SER A 42 21.13 -16.66 7.01
N THR A 43 21.94 -17.28 7.88
CA THR A 43 22.49 -16.79 9.15
C THR A 43 23.75 -15.91 9.02
N SER A 44 23.92 -15.02 10.02
CA SER A 44 25.17 -14.44 10.56
C SER A 44 25.64 -13.08 10.03
N SER A 45 25.00 -12.02 10.53
CA SER A 45 25.49 -10.66 10.81
C SER A 45 26.05 -9.79 9.67
N SER A 46 26.98 -10.27 8.85
CA SER A 46 27.56 -9.48 7.74
C SER A 46 26.60 -9.37 6.56
N LYS A 47 25.85 -10.44 6.28
CA LYS A 47 24.77 -10.41 5.28
C LYS A 47 23.57 -9.59 5.71
N LEU A 48 23.27 -9.53 7.01
CA LEU A 48 22.22 -8.64 7.52
C LEU A 48 22.55 -7.20 7.15
N THR A 49 23.76 -6.72 7.43
CA THR A 49 24.19 -5.37 7.04
C THR A 49 24.10 -5.17 5.52
N GLN A 50 24.50 -6.17 4.73
CA GLN A 50 24.46 -6.09 3.27
C GLN A 50 23.03 -6.06 2.71
N THR A 51 22.13 -6.89 3.24
CA THR A 51 20.71 -6.91 2.86
C THR A 51 20.00 -5.63 3.31
N LEU A 52 20.27 -5.13 4.51
CA LEU A 52 19.73 -3.85 4.98
C LEU A 52 20.15 -2.69 4.06
N CYS A 53 21.38 -2.75 3.53
CA CYS A 53 21.85 -1.73 2.61
C CYS A 53 21.27 -1.85 1.20
N GLN A 54 21.07 -3.06 0.69
CA GLN A 54 20.33 -3.25 -0.56
C GLN A 54 18.90 -2.74 -0.42
N ILE A 55 18.21 -3.09 0.67
CA ILE A 55 16.87 -2.61 0.97
C ILE A 55 16.85 -1.07 1.08
N TYR A 56 17.82 -0.45 1.77
CA TYR A 56 17.91 1.00 1.86
C TYR A 56 18.10 1.67 0.50
N LYS A 57 18.98 1.12 -0.36
CA LYS A 57 19.20 1.63 -1.72
C LYS A 57 17.95 1.50 -2.58
N ASP A 58 17.29 0.35 -2.54
CA ASP A 58 16.06 0.10 -3.29
C ASP A 58 14.95 1.03 -2.83
N LEU A 59 14.74 1.18 -1.52
CA LEU A 59 13.75 2.10 -0.95
C LEU A 59 14.02 3.55 -1.37
N ASN A 60 15.27 4.04 -1.29
CA ASN A 60 15.60 5.42 -1.68
C ASN A 60 15.56 5.66 -3.19
N SER A 61 15.76 4.63 -4.01
CA SER A 61 15.71 4.79 -5.46
C SER A 61 14.27 4.72 -5.98
N ILE A 62 13.49 3.74 -5.51
CA ILE A 62 12.18 3.43 -6.11
C ILE A 62 11.02 4.21 -5.49
N ILE A 63 11.03 4.43 -4.17
CA ILE A 63 9.91 5.10 -3.48
C ILE A 63 9.69 6.53 -3.97
N PRO A 64 10.70 7.41 -4.08
CA PRO A 64 10.44 8.79 -4.52
C PRO A 64 9.90 8.85 -5.95
N ILE A 65 10.36 7.96 -6.84
CA ILE A 65 9.83 7.85 -8.21
C ILE A 65 8.35 7.46 -8.18
N VAL A 66 8.00 6.40 -7.43
CA VAL A 66 6.62 5.91 -7.34
C VAL A 66 5.72 6.94 -6.65
N ALA A 67 6.19 7.59 -5.58
CA ALA A 67 5.46 8.64 -4.87
C ALA A 67 5.16 9.83 -5.78
N PHE A 68 6.13 10.25 -6.60
CA PHE A 68 5.95 11.32 -7.57
C PHE A 68 4.91 10.97 -8.64
N VAL A 69 4.96 9.74 -9.17
CA VAL A 69 4.00 9.24 -10.15
C VAL A 69 2.59 9.16 -9.55
N LEU A 70 2.44 8.63 -8.33
CA LEU A 70 1.16 8.56 -7.62
C LEU A 70 0.59 9.95 -7.31
N PHE A 71 1.45 10.91 -6.97
CA PHE A 71 1.05 12.29 -6.74
C PHE A 71 0.48 12.93 -8.01
N ILE A 72 1.14 12.76 -9.15
CA ILE A 72 0.65 13.27 -10.44
C ILE A 72 -0.65 12.57 -10.85
N LEU A 73 -0.72 11.24 -10.74
CA LEU A 73 -1.92 10.46 -11.02
C LEU A 73 -3.10 10.89 -10.15
N SER A 74 -2.87 11.25 -8.89
CA SER A 74 -3.89 11.79 -8.01
C SER A 74 -4.46 13.12 -8.56
N GLY A 75 -3.59 14.04 -8.98
CA GLY A 75 -4.02 15.30 -9.59
C GLY A 75 -4.80 15.11 -10.90
N VAL A 76 -4.30 14.24 -11.78
CA VAL A 76 -4.94 13.95 -13.08
C VAL A 76 -6.27 13.23 -12.89
N SER A 77 -6.37 12.28 -11.95
CA SER A 77 -7.63 11.58 -11.67
C SER A 77 -8.68 12.49 -11.03
N TYR A 78 -8.27 13.44 -10.19
CA TYR A 78 -9.17 14.43 -9.61
C TYR A 78 -9.73 15.37 -10.68
N ALA A 79 -8.86 15.90 -11.55
CA ALA A 79 -9.25 16.72 -12.69
C ALA A 79 -10.10 15.92 -13.70
N GLY A 80 -9.71 14.67 -13.96
CA GLY A 80 -10.43 13.73 -14.81
C GLY A 80 -11.84 13.45 -14.31
N GLY A 81 -12.03 13.34 -13.00
CA GLY A 81 -13.33 13.12 -12.36
C GLY A 81 -14.36 14.21 -12.66
N GLN A 82 -13.93 15.41 -13.04
CA GLN A 82 -14.82 16.52 -13.41
C GLN A 82 -15.46 16.35 -14.79
N PHE A 83 -14.89 15.51 -15.65
CA PHE A 83 -15.40 15.23 -17.00
C PHE A 83 -16.43 14.10 -17.03
N PHE A 84 -16.62 13.37 -15.93
CA PHE A 84 -17.54 12.24 -15.87
C PHE A 84 -18.78 12.54 -15.00
N GLY A 85 -19.86 11.79 -15.25
CA GLY A 85 -21.13 11.92 -14.52
C GLY A 85 -21.00 11.70 -13.01
N ALA A 86 -22.03 12.10 -12.26
CA ALA A 86 -22.04 12.16 -10.79
C ALA A 86 -21.52 10.88 -10.09
N GLU A 87 -21.85 9.71 -10.61
CA GLU A 87 -21.41 8.43 -10.05
C GLU A 87 -19.91 8.15 -10.27
N THR A 88 -19.37 8.56 -11.41
CA THR A 88 -17.96 8.35 -11.76
C THR A 88 -17.08 9.41 -11.13
N ARG A 89 -17.59 10.65 -11.00
CA ARG A 89 -16.94 11.73 -10.23
C ARG A 89 -16.69 11.32 -8.79
N ALA A 90 -17.68 10.76 -8.11
CA ALA A 90 -17.54 10.29 -6.74
C ALA A 90 -16.47 9.19 -6.60
N ARG A 91 -16.45 8.23 -7.54
CA ARG A 91 -15.45 7.15 -7.56
C ARG A 91 -14.05 7.68 -7.87
N ALA A 92 -13.90 8.56 -8.85
CA ALA A 92 -12.62 9.15 -9.22
C ALA A 92 -11.97 9.87 -8.03
N ILE A 93 -12.73 10.72 -7.33
CA ILE A 93 -12.24 11.45 -6.14
C ILE A 93 -11.75 10.50 -5.05
N THR A 94 -12.47 9.39 -4.84
CA THR A 94 -12.10 8.41 -3.81
C THR A 94 -10.77 7.71 -4.14
N TRP A 95 -10.53 7.41 -5.42
CA TRP A 95 -9.28 6.83 -5.90
C TRP A 95 -8.13 7.85 -5.86
N SER A 96 -8.38 9.11 -6.21
CA SER A 96 -7.38 10.17 -6.11
C SER A 96 -6.88 10.34 -4.68
N MET A 97 -7.79 10.31 -3.71
CA MET A 97 -7.44 10.45 -2.29
C MET A 97 -6.69 9.24 -1.74
N SER A 98 -6.99 8.01 -2.18
CA SER A 98 -6.22 6.83 -1.78
C SER A 98 -4.82 6.82 -2.38
N MET A 99 -4.65 7.30 -3.62
CA MET A 99 -3.33 7.47 -4.25
C MET A 99 -2.50 8.57 -3.56
N LEU A 100 -3.15 9.70 -3.21
CA LEU A 100 -2.50 10.81 -2.52
C LEU A 100 -2.00 10.39 -1.13
N THR A 101 -2.87 9.74 -0.35
CA THR A 101 -2.51 9.25 0.98
C THR A 101 -1.44 8.17 0.90
N GLY A 102 -1.51 7.26 -0.06
CA GLY A 102 -0.45 6.28 -0.32
C GLY A 102 0.90 6.93 -0.64
N ALA A 103 0.94 7.98 -1.46
CA ALA A 103 2.16 8.71 -1.78
C ALA A 103 2.76 9.44 -0.54
N VAL A 104 1.91 10.09 0.26
CA VAL A 104 2.33 10.79 1.48
C VAL A 104 2.85 9.80 2.52
N ILE A 105 2.14 8.68 2.74
CA ILE A 105 2.55 7.63 3.68
C ILE A 105 3.84 6.97 3.21
N GLY A 106 4.00 6.71 1.91
CA GLY A 106 5.23 6.16 1.34
C GLY A 106 6.46 7.03 1.63
N LEU A 107 6.35 8.35 1.45
CA LEU A 107 7.40 9.31 1.80
C LEU A 107 7.66 9.39 3.31
N LEU A 108 6.64 9.22 4.14
CA LEU A 108 6.83 9.15 5.59
C LEU A 108 7.61 7.89 5.98
N ILE A 109 7.29 6.73 5.38
CA ILE A 109 7.95 5.47 5.67
C ILE A 109 9.45 5.54 5.36
N THR A 110 9.88 6.18 4.27
CA THR A 110 11.32 6.31 3.96
C THR A 110 12.07 7.07 5.06
N GLN A 111 11.44 8.11 5.61
CA GLN A 111 12.02 8.90 6.70
C GLN A 111 12.09 8.12 8.01
N PHE A 112 11.03 7.39 8.36
CA PHE A 112 11.03 6.53 9.55
C PHE A 112 11.98 5.33 9.42
N ALA A 113 12.14 4.76 8.21
CA ALA A 113 13.05 3.64 7.98
C ALA A 113 14.50 4.00 8.33
N SER A 114 14.98 5.17 7.88
CA SER A 114 16.32 5.65 8.24
C SER A 114 16.48 5.86 9.75
N LEU A 115 15.42 6.33 10.41
CA LEU A 115 15.38 6.55 11.86
C LEU A 115 15.46 5.24 12.64
N ILE A 116 14.68 4.23 12.24
CA ILE A 116 14.65 2.91 12.89
C ILE A 116 16.01 2.21 12.75
N ILE A 117 16.59 2.19 11.55
CA ILE A 117 17.85 1.48 11.33
C ILE A 117 19.01 2.17 12.06
N THR A 118 19.01 3.51 12.15
CA THR A 118 20.03 4.25 12.95
C THR A 118 19.96 3.86 14.43
N ASN A 119 18.75 3.70 14.98
CA ASN A 119 18.57 3.26 16.37
C ASN A 119 18.98 1.78 16.58
N LEU A 120 18.79 0.91 15.58
CA LEU A 120 19.18 -0.50 15.67
C LEU A 120 20.70 -0.74 15.60
N ILE A 121 21.44 0.10 14.86
CA ILE A 121 22.91 -0.05 14.70
C ILE A 121 23.69 0.48 15.91
N GLY A 122 23.05 1.26 16.80
CA GLY A 122 23.58 1.61 18.12
C GLY A 122 24.83 2.49 18.12
N SER A 123 25.23 3.08 16.98
CA SER A 123 26.41 3.95 16.89
C SER A 123 26.30 4.95 15.74
N ALA A 124 26.82 6.14 15.98
CA ALA A 124 26.65 7.42 15.27
C ALA A 124 27.09 7.49 13.80
N SER A 125 27.14 6.37 13.09
CA SER A 125 27.37 6.32 11.65
C SER A 125 26.03 6.32 10.94
N SER A 126 25.73 7.41 10.23
CA SER A 126 24.63 7.48 9.28
C SER A 126 24.72 6.27 8.33
N ILE A 127 23.59 5.63 8.00
CA ILE A 127 23.55 4.52 7.03
C ILE A 127 24.25 4.88 5.71
N SER A 128 24.16 6.15 5.31
CA SER A 128 24.80 6.72 4.12
C SER A 128 26.32 6.59 4.15
N THR A 129 26.95 6.49 5.33
CA THR A 129 28.39 6.27 5.51
C THR A 129 28.75 4.78 5.52
N LEU A 130 27.85 3.92 5.99
CA LEU A 130 28.05 2.46 5.99
C LEU A 130 27.79 1.85 4.60
N CYS A 131 26.88 2.45 3.85
CA CYS A 131 26.47 1.99 2.52
C CYS A 131 26.33 3.17 1.57
N PRO A 132 27.42 3.52 0.87
CA PRO A 132 27.39 4.58 -0.13
C PRO A 132 26.44 4.19 -1.25
N LEU A 133 25.58 5.13 -1.66
CA LEU A 133 24.65 5.01 -2.79
C LEU A 133 25.39 4.50 -4.05
#